data_AF-A0A4Q1KQ02-F1
#
_entry.id   AF-A0A4Q1KQ02-F1
#
_cell.length_a   1.000
_cell.length_b   1.000
_cell.length_c   1.000
_cell.angle_alpha   90.00
_cell.angle_beta   90.00
_cell.angle_gamma   90.00
#
_symmetry.space_group_name_H-M   'P 1'
#
loop_
_entity.id
_entity.type
_entity.pdbx_description
1 polymer ?
#
loop_
_entity_poly.entity_id
_entity_poly.type
_entity_poly.pdbx_seq_one_letter_code
_entity_poly.pdbx_strand_id
1 'polypeptide(L)'
;MSSRSRGPRCGSRARKGAEDGATAPFFRADDEDLAGYVAVDFQAFDWFAEEQPLAAHPRDPFKRVDVVPSARHVVVSLGGVVLADSDRAMALTETYLPLRWYVPPEDVRWEVLTPSPTTSDCAYKGQARYWSLASGDPDGADIGWSYEDPLSDGERVRGYVAFWCERTDLMLDGARMPRPESLFFPRGRR
;
A
#
# COMPACT_ATOMS: atom_id res chain seq x y z
N MET A 1 26.71 -47.77 27.30
CA MET A 1 26.92 -46.32 27.55
C MET A 1 27.29 -45.66 26.23
N SER A 2 26.35 -45.00 25.56
CA SER A 2 26.60 -44.32 24.28
C SER A 2 26.15 -42.87 24.42
N SER A 3 27.11 -41.95 24.40
CA SER A 3 26.85 -40.52 24.30
C SER A 3 26.42 -40.21 22.87
N ARG A 4 25.32 -39.47 22.73
CA ARG A 4 25.00 -38.77 21.48
C ARG A 4 25.12 -37.29 21.74
N SER A 5 26.17 -36.69 21.18
CA SER A 5 26.31 -35.25 21.05
C SER A 5 25.13 -34.72 20.22
N ARG A 6 24.46 -33.68 20.72
CA ARG A 6 23.55 -32.87 19.91
C ARG A 6 24.27 -31.57 19.62
N GLY A 7 24.66 -31.37 18.36
CA GLY A 7 25.15 -30.08 17.88
C GLY A 7 24.08 -28.99 18.00
N PRO A 8 24.48 -27.71 17.96
CA PRO A 8 23.56 -26.60 18.12
C PRO A 8 22.56 -26.57 16.96
N ARG A 9 21.27 -26.66 17.30
CA ARG A 9 20.17 -26.41 16.35
C ARG A 9 19.98 -24.91 16.25
N CYS A 10 20.35 -24.31 15.11
CA CYS A 10 19.92 -22.97 14.76
C CYS A 10 18.46 -23.03 14.31
N GLY A 11 17.55 -22.70 15.21
CA GLY A 11 16.12 -22.65 14.92
C GLY A 11 15.38 -22.14 16.14
N SER A 12 15.07 -20.85 16.15
CA SER A 12 14.21 -20.25 17.17
C SER A 12 12.78 -20.74 16.98
N ARG A 13 12.27 -21.51 17.94
CA ARG A 13 10.83 -21.64 18.19
C ARG A 13 10.46 -20.68 19.30
N ALA A 14 9.43 -19.87 19.09
CA ALA A 14 8.76 -19.15 20.17
C ALA A 14 7.41 -19.83 20.45
N ARG A 15 7.13 -20.09 21.73
CA ARG A 15 5.75 -20.25 22.24
C ARG A 15 5.47 -19.05 23.12
N LYS A 16 4.27 -18.49 23.00
CA LYS A 16 3.74 -17.53 23.97
C LYS A 16 3.46 -18.28 25.27
N GLY A 17 4.33 -18.10 26.26
CA GLY A 17 3.97 -18.33 27.66
C GLY A 17 3.24 -17.09 28.13
N ALA A 18 1.97 -17.21 28.44
CA ALA A 18 1.34 -16.23 29.33
C ALA A 18 1.79 -16.61 30.74
N GLU A 19 2.60 -15.76 31.35
CA GLU A 19 2.70 -15.57 32.81
C GLU A 19 3.64 -14.38 33.08
N ASP A 20 3.06 -13.38 33.72
CA ASP A 20 3.60 -12.32 34.56
C ASP A 20 4.83 -11.53 34.09
N GLY A 21 4.57 -10.30 33.65
CA GLY A 21 5.57 -9.22 33.62
C GLY A 21 6.28 -8.96 32.29
N ALA A 22 5.79 -9.51 31.17
CA ALA A 22 6.34 -9.16 29.85
C ALA A 22 5.76 -7.83 29.36
N THR A 23 6.59 -6.80 29.28
CA THR A 23 6.34 -5.56 28.53
C THR A 23 5.82 -5.94 27.14
N ALA A 24 4.65 -5.41 26.77
CA ALA A 24 4.20 -5.51 25.40
C ALA A 24 5.31 -4.94 24.49
N PRO A 25 5.59 -5.53 23.31
CA PRO A 25 6.63 -5.02 22.40
C PRO A 25 6.31 -3.62 21.83
N PHE A 26 5.20 -3.03 22.27
CA PHE A 26 4.69 -1.73 21.90
C PHE A 26 4.08 -1.11 23.15
N PHE A 27 4.38 0.16 23.39
CA PHE A 27 3.71 0.94 24.42
C PHE A 27 2.32 1.36 23.93
N ARG A 28 1.30 1.22 24.76
CA ARG A 28 0.02 1.90 24.59
C ARG A 28 0.10 3.30 25.21
N ALA A 29 -0.69 4.23 24.67
CA ALA A 29 -0.72 5.60 25.17
C ALA A 29 -1.06 5.71 26.67
N ASP A 30 -1.73 4.71 27.25
CA ASP A 30 -2.10 4.60 28.66
C ASP A 30 -1.15 3.73 29.51
N ASP A 31 -0.04 3.23 28.94
CA ASP A 31 0.95 2.48 29.71
C ASP A 31 1.63 3.38 30.76
N GLU A 32 1.86 2.84 31.96
CA GLU A 32 2.51 3.54 33.08
C GLU A 32 3.92 4.05 32.71
N ASP A 33 4.63 3.32 31.85
CA ASP A 33 5.95 3.72 31.33
C ASP A 33 5.89 5.01 30.48
N LEU A 34 4.71 5.39 29.99
CA LEU A 34 4.45 6.65 29.30
C LEU A 34 3.78 7.71 30.20
N ALA A 35 3.61 7.44 31.50
CA ALA A 35 3.08 8.41 32.43
C ALA A 35 3.96 9.67 32.47
N GLY A 36 3.35 10.84 32.22
CA GLY A 36 4.05 12.13 32.17
C GLY A 36 4.60 12.51 30.79
N TYR A 37 4.44 11.66 29.77
CA TYR A 37 4.76 12.00 28.39
C TYR A 37 3.51 12.46 27.62
N VAL A 38 3.72 13.21 26.53
CA VAL A 38 2.68 13.61 25.59
C VAL A 38 2.94 12.93 24.25
N ALA A 39 1.95 12.19 23.75
CA ALA A 39 1.96 11.69 22.38
C ALA A 39 1.40 12.76 21.45
N VAL A 40 2.15 13.12 20.41
CA VAL A 40 1.69 14.03 19.37
C VAL A 40 1.11 13.18 18.24
N ASP A 41 -0.20 13.28 18.04
CA ASP A 41 -0.83 12.74 16.85
C ASP A 41 -0.45 13.60 15.65
N PHE A 42 0.36 13.05 14.75
CA PHE A 42 0.79 13.76 13.55
C PHE A 42 -0.40 14.14 12.66
N GLN A 43 -1.50 13.39 12.66
CA GLN A 43 -2.67 13.71 11.83
C GLN A 43 -3.50 14.88 12.37
N ALA A 44 -3.24 15.33 13.61
CA ALA A 44 -3.99 16.41 14.25
C ALA A 44 -3.48 17.82 13.92
N PHE A 45 -2.44 17.96 13.11
CA PHE A 45 -1.78 19.24 12.82
C PHE A 45 -1.54 19.45 11.33
N ASP A 46 -1.51 20.73 10.93
CA ASP A 46 -0.97 21.15 9.64
C ASP A 46 0.55 21.29 9.74
N TRP A 47 1.28 20.50 8.96
CA TRP A 47 2.74 20.48 9.00
C TRP A 47 3.36 21.31 7.90
N PHE A 48 4.48 21.94 8.22
CA PHE A 48 5.26 22.73 7.28
C PHE A 48 6.74 22.34 7.36
N ALA A 49 7.42 22.32 6.22
CA ALA A 49 8.88 22.36 6.14
C ALA A 49 9.27 23.79 5.75
N GLU A 50 9.80 24.55 6.71
CA GLU A 50 9.83 26.02 6.64
C GLU A 50 8.41 26.58 6.42
N GLU A 51 8.19 27.39 5.40
CA GLU A 51 6.88 27.98 5.05
C GLU A 51 6.08 27.12 4.05
N GLN A 52 6.58 25.93 3.68
CA GLN A 52 5.92 25.07 2.69
C GLN A 52 5.08 23.99 3.38
N PRO A 53 3.77 23.89 3.08
CA PRO A 53 2.92 22.85 3.67
C PRO A 53 3.37 21.46 3.21
N LEU A 54 3.33 20.51 4.14
CA LEU A 54 3.60 19.11 3.88
C LEU A 54 2.29 18.36 3.68
N ALA A 55 2.17 17.66 2.55
CA ALA A 55 1.00 16.83 2.28
C ALA A 55 0.87 15.64 3.25
N ALA A 56 2.00 15.12 3.75
CA ALA A 56 2.03 14.05 4.73
C ALA A 56 3.31 14.18 5.58
N HIS A 57 4.12 13.13 5.67
CA HIS A 57 5.43 13.19 6.33
C HIS A 57 6.46 14.00 5.51
N PRO A 58 7.56 14.47 6.12
CA PRO A 58 8.69 15.07 5.40
C PRO A 58 9.22 14.15 4.29
N ARG A 59 9.62 14.74 3.15
CA ARG A 59 10.18 13.98 2.02
C ARG A 59 11.57 13.45 2.35
N ASP A 60 11.80 12.17 2.04
CA ASP A 60 13.11 11.51 2.14
C ASP A 60 13.90 11.77 0.84
N PRO A 61 15.12 12.34 0.89
CA PRO A 61 15.93 12.64 -0.29
C PRO A 61 16.34 11.38 -1.08
N PHE A 62 16.24 10.18 -0.51
CA PHE A 62 16.54 8.92 -1.19
C PHE A 62 15.28 8.21 -1.72
N LYS A 63 14.09 8.76 -1.47
CA LYS A 63 12.87 8.28 -2.07
C LYS A 63 12.82 8.73 -3.53
N ARG A 64 12.49 7.79 -4.41
CA ARG A 64 12.35 8.03 -5.84
C ARG A 64 11.02 7.47 -6.33
N VAL A 65 10.37 8.22 -7.19
CA VAL A 65 9.20 7.81 -7.97
C VAL A 65 9.58 7.93 -9.43
N ASP A 66 9.55 6.82 -10.16
CA ASP A 66 9.76 6.80 -11.61
C ASP A 66 8.50 6.31 -12.28
N VAL A 67 8.12 6.99 -13.38
CA VAL A 67 6.93 6.65 -14.16
C VAL A 67 7.32 6.50 -15.63
N VAL A 68 7.15 5.29 -16.15
CA VAL A 68 7.52 4.93 -17.53
C VAL A 68 6.27 4.48 -18.30
N PRO A 69 6.00 5.03 -19.50
CA PRO A 69 4.94 4.50 -20.36
C PRO A 69 5.23 3.05 -20.75
N SER A 70 4.19 2.22 -20.76
CA SER A 70 4.30 0.81 -21.11
C SER A 70 3.33 0.48 -22.24
N ALA A 71 3.81 -0.31 -23.20
CA ALA A 71 3.00 -0.91 -24.26
C ALA A 71 2.55 -2.35 -23.93
N ARG A 72 2.77 -2.78 -22.68
CA ARG A 72 2.34 -4.11 -22.22
C ARG A 72 0.83 -4.12 -22.02
N HIS A 73 0.20 -5.25 -22.34
CA HIS A 73 -1.23 -5.44 -22.12
C HIS A 73 -1.47 -5.74 -20.64
N VAL A 74 -2.14 -4.82 -19.95
CA VAL A 74 -2.46 -4.88 -18.51
C VAL A 74 -3.94 -5.12 -18.33
N VAL A 75 -4.29 -6.25 -17.72
CA VAL A 75 -5.68 -6.53 -17.31
C VAL A 75 -5.73 -6.74 -15.80
N VAL A 76 -6.60 -5.99 -15.14
CA VAL A 76 -6.86 -6.11 -13.70
C VAL A 76 -8.26 -6.61 -13.49
N SER A 77 -8.42 -7.67 -12.69
CA SER A 77 -9.72 -8.22 -12.33
C SER A 77 -9.81 -8.58 -10.85
N LEU A 78 -11.04 -8.66 -10.34
CA LEU A 78 -11.36 -9.14 -8.99
C LEU A 78 -12.58 -10.05 -9.07
N GLY A 79 -12.48 -11.27 -8.55
CA GLY A 79 -13.61 -12.23 -8.55
C GLY A 79 -14.14 -12.57 -9.95
N GLY A 80 -13.30 -12.47 -10.99
CA GLY A 80 -13.71 -12.67 -12.39
C GLY A 80 -14.30 -11.42 -13.08
N VAL A 81 -14.48 -10.32 -12.35
CA VAL A 81 -14.93 -9.03 -12.92
C VAL A 81 -13.70 -8.22 -13.35
N VAL A 82 -13.66 -7.82 -14.62
CA VAL A 82 -12.58 -6.94 -15.15
C VAL A 82 -12.82 -5.52 -14.67
N LEU A 83 -11.81 -4.94 -14.02
CA LEU A 83 -11.82 -3.56 -13.52
C LEU A 83 -11.15 -2.61 -14.51
N ALA A 84 -10.13 -3.10 -15.21
CA ALA A 84 -9.34 -2.34 -16.17
C ALA A 84 -8.68 -3.26 -17.20
N ASP A 85 -8.55 -2.78 -18.43
CA ASP A 85 -7.97 -3.48 -19.57
C ASP A 85 -7.32 -2.47 -20.52
N SER A 86 -5.99 -2.44 -20.60
CA SER A 86 -5.24 -1.38 -21.27
C SER A 86 -3.92 -1.84 -21.89
N ASP A 87 -3.59 -1.30 -23.07
CA ASP A 87 -2.29 -1.41 -23.73
C ASP A 87 -1.42 -0.14 -23.58
N ARG A 88 -1.85 0.79 -22.72
CA ARG A 88 -1.24 2.13 -22.59
C ARG A 88 -1.15 2.58 -21.14
N ALA A 89 -0.89 1.63 -20.25
CA ALA A 89 -0.66 1.87 -18.83
C ALA A 89 0.69 2.58 -18.58
N MET A 90 0.80 3.25 -17.44
CA MET A 90 2.04 3.76 -16.89
C MET A 90 2.57 2.79 -15.82
N ALA A 91 3.81 2.35 -15.98
CA ALA A 91 4.56 1.62 -14.96
C ALA A 91 5.15 2.61 -13.95
N LEU A 92 4.67 2.58 -12.70
CA LEU A 92 5.19 3.41 -11.62
C LEU A 92 5.97 2.55 -10.63
N THR A 93 7.25 2.86 -10.45
CA THR A 93 8.08 2.31 -9.37
C THR A 93 8.32 3.36 -8.31
N GLU A 94 8.22 2.95 -7.05
CA GLU A 94 8.52 3.80 -5.90
C GLU A 94 9.41 3.04 -4.92
N THR A 95 10.41 3.71 -4.33
CA THR A 95 11.35 3.08 -3.41
C THR A 95 10.63 2.27 -2.32
N TYR A 96 10.98 0.97 -2.23
CA TYR A 96 10.43 -0.05 -1.32
C TYR A 96 8.99 -0.52 -1.58
N LEU A 97 8.35 -0.07 -2.66
CA LEU A 97 7.01 -0.52 -3.03
C LEU A 97 7.04 -1.39 -4.28
N PRO A 98 6.09 -2.33 -4.43
CA PRO A 98 5.91 -3.06 -5.68
C PRO A 98 5.61 -2.12 -6.84
N LEU A 99 6.00 -2.54 -8.04
CA LEU A 99 5.59 -1.90 -9.29
C LEU A 99 4.06 -1.77 -9.36
N ARG A 100 3.58 -0.58 -9.70
CA ARG A 100 2.16 -0.30 -9.92
C ARG A 100 1.90 0.00 -11.39
N TRP A 101 0.75 -0.49 -11.85
CA TRP A 101 0.23 -0.16 -13.17
C TRP A 101 -0.88 0.87 -13.00
N TYR A 102 -0.62 2.07 -13.52
CA TYR A 102 -1.59 3.14 -13.59
C TYR A 102 -2.25 3.07 -14.96
N VAL A 103 -3.56 2.85 -14.98
CA VAL A 103 -4.36 2.69 -16.18
C VAL A 103 -5.06 4.02 -16.49
N PRO A 104 -5.03 4.51 -17.75
CA PRO A 104 -5.75 5.73 -18.09
C PRO A 104 -7.25 5.55 -17.89
N PRO A 105 -7.97 6.61 -17.50
CA PRO A 105 -9.37 6.51 -17.10
C PRO A 105 -10.28 5.96 -18.21
N GLU A 106 -9.95 6.13 -19.49
CA GLU A 106 -10.79 5.61 -20.57
C GLU A 106 -10.71 4.08 -20.72
N ASP A 107 -9.70 3.45 -20.10
CA ASP A 107 -9.50 2.00 -20.14
C ASP A 107 -9.98 1.32 -18.84
N VAL A 108 -10.51 2.11 -17.90
CA VAL A 108 -11.11 1.66 -16.64
C VAL A 108 -12.61 1.40 -16.85
N ARG A 109 -13.12 0.31 -16.26
CA ARG A 109 -14.56 -0.05 -16.30
C ARG A 109 -15.30 0.64 -15.15
N TRP A 110 -15.67 1.88 -15.36
CA TRP A 110 -16.35 2.71 -14.36
C TRP A 110 -17.73 2.18 -13.97
N GLU A 111 -18.39 1.41 -14.84
CA GLU A 111 -19.69 0.79 -14.58
C GLU A 111 -19.68 -0.24 -13.43
N VAL A 112 -18.49 -0.75 -13.06
CA VAL A 112 -18.33 -1.66 -11.93
C VAL A 112 -17.66 -1.00 -10.71
N LEU A 113 -17.37 0.30 -10.77
CA LEU A 113 -16.70 1.05 -9.72
C LEU A 113 -17.57 2.20 -9.21
N THR A 114 -17.41 2.53 -7.94
CA THR A 114 -18.04 3.70 -7.31
C THR A 114 -17.01 4.46 -6.48
N PRO A 115 -17.05 5.80 -6.42
CA PRO A 115 -16.19 6.57 -5.53
C PRO A 115 -16.35 6.13 -4.07
N SER A 116 -15.23 6.05 -3.36
CA SER A 116 -15.19 5.85 -1.92
C SER A 116 -15.00 7.19 -1.20
N PRO A 117 -15.55 7.38 0.02
CA PRO A 117 -15.22 8.53 0.84
C PRO A 117 -13.77 8.51 1.37
N THR A 118 -13.08 7.37 1.27
CA THR A 118 -11.69 7.23 1.72
C THR A 118 -10.75 8.12 0.91
N THR A 119 -9.87 8.83 1.62
CA THR A 119 -8.72 9.53 1.04
C THR A 119 -7.46 9.16 1.82
N SER A 120 -6.30 9.36 1.20
CA SER A 120 -5.01 9.20 1.89
C SER A 120 -3.99 10.15 1.31
N ASP A 121 -3.15 10.74 2.15
CA ASP A 121 -2.12 11.66 1.69
C ASP A 121 -0.76 10.97 1.53
N CYS A 122 -0.07 11.30 0.45
CA CYS A 122 1.28 10.84 0.15
C CYS A 122 2.19 12.06 -0.01
N ALA A 123 3.31 12.07 0.72
CA ALA A 123 4.31 13.14 0.68
C ALA A 123 4.89 13.42 -0.72
N TYR A 124 4.81 12.43 -1.63
CA TYR A 124 5.39 12.49 -2.97
C TYR A 124 4.34 12.67 -4.07
N LYS A 125 3.16 12.06 -3.91
CA LYS A 125 2.13 12.01 -4.95
C LYS A 125 0.92 12.89 -4.64
N GLY A 126 0.81 13.46 -3.44
CA GLY A 126 -0.35 14.23 -3.02
C GLY A 126 -1.47 13.36 -2.48
N GLN A 127 -2.71 13.86 -2.58
CA GLN A 127 -3.89 13.20 -2.02
C GLN A 127 -4.48 12.17 -3.00
N ALA A 128 -4.62 10.94 -2.54
CA ALA A 128 -5.27 9.86 -3.27
C ALA A 128 -6.77 9.82 -2.96
N ARG A 129 -7.57 9.51 -3.98
CA ARG A 129 -8.98 9.16 -3.86
C ARG A 129 -9.18 7.70 -4.21
N TYR A 130 -10.10 7.04 -3.52
CA TYR A 130 -10.30 5.60 -3.65
C TYR A 130 -11.60 5.26 -4.39
N TRP A 131 -11.59 4.07 -4.98
CA TRP A 131 -12.69 3.48 -5.73
C TRP A 131 -12.97 2.09 -5.19
N SER A 132 -14.26 1.80 -5.00
CA SER A 132 -14.74 0.51 -4.52
C SER A 132 -15.57 -0.20 -5.59
N LEU A 133 -15.74 -1.53 -5.48
CA LEU A 133 -16.70 -2.25 -6.32
C LEU A 133 -18.12 -1.73 -6.08
N ALA A 134 -18.83 -1.40 -7.16
CA ALA A 134 -20.21 -0.93 -7.10
C ALA A 134 -21.19 -1.99 -6.56
N SER A 135 -20.81 -3.27 -6.58
CA SER A 135 -21.60 -4.36 -6.01
C SER A 135 -21.73 -4.30 -4.49
N GLY A 136 -20.87 -3.52 -3.81
CA GLY A 136 -20.78 -3.50 -2.34
C GLY A 136 -20.06 -4.73 -1.75
N ASP A 137 -19.37 -5.53 -2.58
CA ASP A 137 -18.55 -6.63 -2.10
C ASP A 137 -17.43 -6.11 -1.16
N PRO A 138 -17.34 -6.59 0.09
CA PRO A 138 -16.29 -6.20 1.01
C PRO A 138 -14.87 -6.39 0.47
N ASP A 139 -14.64 -7.42 -0.36
CA ASP A 139 -13.32 -7.67 -0.97
C ASP A 139 -12.96 -6.58 -1.99
N GLY A 140 -13.96 -5.85 -2.48
CA GLY A 140 -13.82 -4.72 -3.41
C GLY A 140 -13.75 -3.34 -2.75
N ALA A 141 -13.75 -3.24 -1.43
CA ALA A 141 -13.65 -1.95 -0.74
C ALA A 141 -12.27 -1.30 -0.98
N ASP A 142 -12.23 -0.05 -1.41
CA ASP A 142 -11.01 0.74 -1.68
C ASP A 142 -10.00 -0.02 -2.57
N ILE A 143 -10.51 -0.72 -3.59
CA ILE A 143 -9.72 -1.63 -4.43
C ILE A 143 -8.82 -0.90 -5.43
N GLY A 144 -9.22 0.30 -5.84
CA GLY A 144 -8.46 1.18 -6.72
C GLY A 144 -8.26 2.57 -6.13
N TRP A 145 -7.27 3.30 -6.62
CA TRP A 145 -7.02 4.69 -6.25
C TRP A 145 -6.52 5.50 -7.43
N SER A 146 -6.72 6.81 -7.36
CA SER A 146 -6.21 7.79 -8.33
C SER A 146 -5.70 9.04 -7.63
N TYR A 147 -4.84 9.79 -8.32
CA TYR A 147 -4.40 11.11 -7.92
C TYR A 147 -4.97 12.14 -8.92
N GLU A 148 -5.99 12.90 -8.52
CA GLU A 148 -6.61 13.93 -9.38
C GLU A 148 -5.75 15.18 -9.46
N ASP A 149 -5.20 15.59 -8.32
CA ASP A 149 -4.27 16.71 -8.20
C ASP A 149 -2.94 16.29 -7.56
N PRO A 150 -2.10 15.54 -8.30
CA PRO A 150 -0.83 15.08 -7.76
C PRO A 150 0.19 16.20 -7.58
N LEU A 151 1.13 15.95 -6.68
CA LEU A 151 2.40 16.67 -6.61
C LEU A 151 3.31 16.29 -7.80
N SER A 152 4.42 17.01 -7.96
CA SER A 152 5.36 16.86 -9.09
C SER A 152 5.75 15.42 -9.42
N ASP A 153 5.96 14.59 -8.39
CA ASP A 153 6.45 13.22 -8.59
C ASP A 153 5.34 12.27 -9.09
N GLY A 154 4.07 12.65 -8.91
CA GLY A 154 2.90 11.94 -9.41
C GLY A 154 2.30 12.49 -10.70
N GLU A 155 2.83 13.58 -11.25
CA GLU A 155 2.21 14.32 -12.37
C GLU A 155 1.93 13.43 -13.59
N ARG A 156 2.84 12.51 -13.90
CA ARG A 156 2.72 11.61 -15.07
C ARG A 156 1.57 10.60 -14.95
N VAL A 157 1.00 10.43 -13.76
CA VAL A 157 -0.15 9.54 -13.51
C VAL A 157 -1.39 10.32 -13.07
N ARG A 158 -1.44 11.64 -13.30
CA ARG A 158 -2.61 12.48 -13.02
C ARG A 158 -3.87 11.88 -13.64
N GLY A 159 -4.87 11.60 -12.80
CA GLY A 159 -6.15 11.03 -13.21
C GLY A 159 -6.12 9.55 -13.60
N TYR A 160 -4.96 8.90 -13.65
CA TYR A 160 -4.86 7.46 -13.90
C TYR A 160 -5.24 6.68 -12.64
N VAL A 161 -5.72 5.45 -12.83
CA VAL A 161 -6.18 4.58 -11.75
C VAL A 161 -5.21 3.42 -11.59
N ALA A 162 -4.76 3.19 -10.36
CA ALA A 162 -4.05 1.98 -9.98
C ALA A 162 -4.94 1.10 -9.09
N PHE A 163 -4.65 -0.20 -9.07
CA PHE A 163 -5.37 -1.19 -8.28
C PHE A 163 -4.41 -1.98 -7.40
N TRP A 164 -4.91 -2.47 -6.26
CA TRP A 164 -4.10 -3.24 -5.32
C TRP A 164 -3.83 -4.64 -5.89
N CYS A 165 -2.71 -4.82 -6.58
CA CYS A 165 -2.29 -6.12 -7.13
C CYS A 165 -2.13 -7.22 -6.06
N GLU A 166 -2.04 -6.85 -4.78
CA GLU A 166 -2.08 -7.77 -3.63
C GLU A 166 -3.46 -8.38 -3.39
N ARG A 167 -4.52 -7.71 -3.87
CA ARG A 167 -5.92 -8.07 -3.70
C ARG A 167 -6.59 -8.45 -5.02
N THR A 168 -6.12 -7.92 -6.15
CA THR A 168 -6.62 -8.23 -7.49
C THR A 168 -5.81 -9.32 -8.18
N ASP A 169 -6.36 -9.84 -9.27
CA ASP A 169 -5.62 -10.64 -10.24
C ASP A 169 -5.11 -9.71 -11.35
N LEU A 170 -3.80 -9.78 -11.60
CA LEU A 170 -3.13 -9.01 -12.65
C LEU A 170 -2.67 -9.96 -13.76
N MET A 171 -3.09 -9.68 -14.98
CA MET A 171 -2.55 -10.28 -16.20
C MET A 171 -1.66 -9.26 -16.89
N LEU A 172 -0.49 -9.69 -17.33
CA LEU A 172 0.47 -8.90 -18.08
C LEU A 172 0.87 -9.66 -19.34
N ASP A 173 0.54 -9.13 -20.51
CA ASP A 173 0.73 -9.79 -21.81
C ASP A 173 0.16 -11.22 -21.85
N GLY A 174 -1.04 -11.40 -21.28
CA GLY A 174 -1.70 -12.70 -21.19
C GLY A 174 -1.11 -13.66 -20.14
N ALA A 175 -0.04 -13.29 -19.42
CA ALA A 175 0.50 -14.07 -18.32
C ALA A 175 -0.02 -13.60 -16.96
N ARG A 176 -0.44 -14.52 -16.09
CA ARG A 176 -0.87 -14.18 -14.73
C ARG A 176 0.33 -13.84 -13.85
N MET A 177 0.31 -12.66 -13.25
CA MET A 177 1.36 -12.21 -12.33
C MET A 177 1.11 -12.70 -10.91
N PRO A 178 2.16 -13.06 -10.15
CA PRO A 178 2.01 -13.36 -8.74
C PRO A 178 1.61 -12.10 -7.97
N ARG A 179 0.78 -12.27 -6.93
CA ARG A 179 0.44 -11.16 -6.04
C ARG A 179 1.69 -10.73 -5.26
N PRO A 180 2.08 -9.45 -5.33
CA PRO A 180 3.25 -8.97 -4.61
C PRO A 180 2.98 -8.92 -3.10
N GLU A 181 4.04 -8.77 -2.33
CA GLU A 181 3.97 -8.38 -0.93
C GLU A 181 4.29 -6.89 -0.83
N SER A 182 3.64 -6.18 0.09
CA SER A 182 3.94 -4.77 0.32
C SER A 182 3.83 -4.39 1.79
N LEU A 183 4.28 -3.18 2.09
CA LEU A 183 4.12 -2.57 3.41
C LEU A 183 2.64 -2.48 3.84
N PHE A 184 1.72 -2.38 2.86
CA PHE A 184 0.28 -2.31 3.11
C PHE A 184 -0.35 -3.70 3.30
N PHE A 185 0.17 -4.72 2.61
CA PHE A 185 -0.32 -6.10 2.66
C PHE A 185 0.84 -7.10 2.83
N PRO A 186 1.46 -7.18 4.03
CA PRO A 186 2.55 -8.11 4.30
C PRO A 186 2.04 -9.56 4.44
N ARG A 187 2.79 -10.55 3.94
CA ARG A 187 2.44 -11.96 4.21
C ARG A 187 2.62 -12.29 5.70
N GLY A 188 1.66 -13.03 6.25
CA GLY A 188 1.81 -13.71 7.54
C GLY A 188 1.29 -12.97 8.78
N ARG A 189 0.64 -11.81 8.64
CA ARG A 189 -0.20 -11.26 9.73
C ARG A 189 -1.61 -11.85 9.64
N ARG A 190 -1.86 -12.91 10.41
CA ARG A 190 -3.21 -13.29 10.86
C ARG A 190 -3.36 -12.86 12.30
#